data_AF-A0A4Z0LBM4-F1
#
_entry.id   AF-A0A4Z0LBM4-F1
#
_cell.length_a   1.000
_cell.length_b   1.000
_cell.length_c   1.000
_cell.angle_alpha   90.00
_cell.angle_beta   90.00
_cell.angle_gamma   90.00
#
_symmetry.space_group_name_H-M   'P 1'
#
loop_
_entity.id
_entity.type
_entity.pdbx_description
1 polymer ?
#
loop_
_entity_poly.entity_id
_entity_poly.type
_entity_poly.pdbx_seq_one_letter_code
_entity_poly.pdbx_strand_id
1 'polypeptide(L)'
;MKLLNYIDKLGTIGIFFTALFSPCCFPLFAFGASALGLGSFELFGGWTMWIFLVMVLISLTGLIISYRKHRFIYPLLLAIPSVVLILYSYFYDNNLYFIYSGMFGLLIATGVNYYRNRSNGSCDTCISYNGKEVELKSTITCPNCGYKKAEIMPTDACAFFYECENCKTRLRPLEGDCCVYCSYGTVKCPPIQAGDKCC
;
A
#
# COMPACT_ATOMS: atom_id res chain seq x y z
N MET A 1 -7.72 11.97 1.21
CA MET A 1 -7.66 11.63 -0.24
C MET A 1 -6.53 12.34 -0.99
N LYS A 2 -6.42 13.68 -0.98
CA LYS A 2 -5.32 14.40 -1.67
C LYS A 2 -3.90 14.03 -1.21
N LEU A 3 -3.72 13.70 0.08
CA LEU A 3 -2.42 13.33 0.65
C LEU A 3 -1.91 11.95 0.18
N LEU A 4 -2.82 11.01 -0.08
CA LEU A 4 -2.50 9.64 -0.52
C LEU A 4 -1.88 9.63 -1.93
N ASN A 5 -2.48 10.38 -2.87
CA ASN A 5 -1.93 10.55 -4.23
C ASN A 5 -0.52 11.14 -4.24
N TYR A 6 -0.18 11.99 -3.26
CA TYR A 6 1.16 12.59 -3.19
C TYR A 6 2.21 11.58 -2.69
N ILE A 7 1.81 10.69 -1.78
CA ILE A 7 2.67 9.64 -1.22
C ILE A 7 2.95 8.56 -2.26
N ASP A 8 1.95 8.16 -3.06
CA ASP A 8 2.15 7.17 -4.13
C ASP A 8 3.07 7.69 -5.25
N LYS A 9 3.00 9.00 -5.52
CA LYS A 9 3.90 9.69 -6.46
C LYS A 9 5.33 9.80 -5.93
N LEU A 10 5.49 10.05 -4.63
CA LEU A 10 6.79 10.01 -3.96
C LEU A 10 7.38 8.59 -3.93
N GLY A 11 6.55 7.56 -3.76
CA GLY A 11 6.98 6.16 -3.79
C GLY A 11 7.51 5.72 -5.16
N THR A 12 6.84 6.11 -6.25
CA THR A 12 7.29 5.82 -7.63
C THR A 12 8.58 6.56 -8.00
N ILE A 13 8.70 7.82 -7.58
CA ILE A 13 9.94 8.60 -7.72
C ILE A 13 11.08 7.97 -6.90
N GLY A 14 10.79 7.48 -5.69
CA GLY A 14 11.75 6.79 -4.84
C GLY A 14 12.31 5.51 -5.45
N ILE A 15 11.46 4.68 -6.06
CA ILE A 15 11.90 3.45 -6.77
C ILE A 15 12.85 3.79 -7.93
N PHE A 16 12.53 4.83 -8.70
CA PHE A 16 13.37 5.29 -9.80
C PHE A 16 14.76 5.75 -9.32
N PHE A 17 14.83 6.55 -8.24
CA PHE A 17 16.11 6.97 -7.67
C PHE A 17 16.89 5.83 -7.02
N THR A 18 16.22 4.87 -6.35
CA THR A 18 16.91 3.69 -5.78
C THR A 18 17.54 2.82 -6.86
N ALA A 19 16.93 2.71 -8.05
CA ALA A 19 17.50 1.97 -9.18
C ALA A 19 18.70 2.72 -9.81
N LEU A 20 18.63 4.06 -9.87
CA LEU A 20 19.70 4.91 -10.40
C LEU A 20 20.96 4.88 -9.52
N PHE A 21 20.78 4.81 -8.20
CA PHE A 21 21.88 4.89 -7.22
C PHE A 21 22.29 3.54 -6.61
N SER A 22 21.74 2.43 -7.09
CA SER A 22 22.15 1.10 -6.61
C SER A 22 23.55 0.73 -7.13
N PRO A 23 24.47 0.26 -6.25
CA PRO A 23 25.82 -0.17 -6.64
C PRO A 23 25.83 -1.28 -7.71
N CYS A 24 24.78 -2.10 -7.80
CA CYS A 24 24.68 -3.17 -8.80
C CYS A 24 24.26 -2.69 -10.20
N CYS A 25 23.64 -1.50 -10.32
CA CYS A 25 23.20 -0.92 -11.60
C CYS A 25 24.19 0.15 -12.11
N PHE A 26 25.05 0.61 -11.21
CA PHE A 26 26.08 1.59 -11.45
C PHE A 26 27.02 1.29 -12.62
N PRO A 27 27.48 0.04 -12.83
CA PRO A 27 28.32 -0.27 -14.00
C PRO A 27 27.57 -0.02 -15.32
N LEU A 28 26.27 -0.31 -15.36
CA LEU A 28 25.42 -0.10 -16.53
C LEU A 28 25.18 1.40 -16.80
N PHE A 29 24.93 2.17 -15.74
CA PHE A 29 24.79 3.62 -15.83
C PHE A 29 26.11 4.33 -16.12
N ALA A 30 27.22 3.87 -15.55
CA ALA A 30 28.56 4.35 -15.87
C ALA A 30 28.89 4.11 -17.34
N PHE A 31 28.49 2.96 -17.90
CA PHE A 31 28.61 2.68 -19.34
C PHE A 31 27.78 3.67 -20.19
N GLY A 32 26.53 3.94 -19.79
CA GLY A 32 25.67 4.92 -20.46
C GLY A 32 26.16 6.36 -20.35
N ALA A 33 26.64 6.78 -19.17
CA ALA A 33 27.23 8.10 -18.94
C ALA A 33 28.55 8.27 -19.69
N SER A 34 29.36 7.21 -19.78
CA SER A 34 30.58 7.19 -20.59
C SER A 34 30.28 7.34 -22.08
N ALA A 35 29.21 6.70 -22.57
CA ALA A 35 28.74 6.87 -23.95
C ALA A 35 28.27 8.30 -24.27
N LEU A 36 27.82 9.06 -23.25
CA LEU A 36 27.48 10.48 -23.36
C LEU A 36 28.67 11.41 -23.10
N GLY A 37 29.89 10.88 -22.95
CA GLY A 37 31.11 11.67 -22.74
C GLY A 37 31.29 12.23 -21.32
N LEU A 38 30.48 11.78 -20.36
CA LEU A 38 30.55 12.19 -18.94
C LEU A 38 31.54 11.33 -18.12
N GLY A 39 32.38 10.53 -18.78
CA GLY A 39 33.27 9.54 -18.16
C GLY A 39 34.42 10.10 -17.31
N SER A 40 34.60 11.42 -17.24
CA SER A 40 35.60 12.08 -16.39
C SER A 40 35.08 12.51 -15.03
N PHE A 41 33.78 12.34 -14.75
CA PHE A 41 33.30 12.53 -13.41
C PHE A 41 33.76 11.35 -12.54
N GLU A 42 34.73 11.61 -11.66
CA GLU A 42 34.87 10.95 -10.36
C GLU A 42 33.62 11.21 -9.50
N LEU A 43 32.41 10.97 -10.04
CA LEU A 43 31.11 11.31 -9.45
C LEU A 43 30.84 10.56 -8.14
N PHE A 44 31.78 9.69 -7.76
CA PHE A 44 31.74 8.84 -6.59
C PHE A 44 33.05 8.89 -5.81
N GLY A 45 33.55 10.09 -5.53
CA GLY A 45 34.37 10.31 -4.34
C GLY A 45 33.63 9.83 -3.07
N GLY A 46 34.35 9.66 -1.95
CA GLY A 46 33.88 8.99 -0.73
C GLY A 46 32.54 9.46 -0.11
N TRP A 47 31.97 10.56 -0.59
CA TRP A 47 30.63 11.07 -0.26
C TRP A 47 29.49 10.13 -0.66
N THR A 48 29.68 9.25 -1.62
CA THR A 48 28.57 8.45 -2.18
C THR A 48 28.17 7.27 -1.31
N MET A 49 29.10 6.81 -0.46
CA MET A 49 28.79 5.91 0.64
C MET A 49 27.85 6.56 1.67
N TRP A 50 28.02 7.85 1.96
CA TRP A 50 27.12 8.60 2.85
C TRP A 50 25.72 8.73 2.25
N ILE A 51 25.62 8.99 0.94
CA ILE A 51 24.33 9.06 0.23
C ILE A 51 23.62 7.71 0.29
N PHE A 52 24.34 6.61 0.05
CA PHE A 52 23.79 5.26 0.15
C PHE A 52 23.27 4.96 1.55
N LEU A 53 24.02 5.33 2.59
CA LEU A 53 23.61 5.16 3.99
C LEU A 53 22.31 5.91 4.30
N VAL A 54 22.21 7.16 3.85
CA VAL A 54 21.00 8.00 4.01
C VAL A 54 19.79 7.34 3.34
N MET A 55 19.94 6.81 2.13
CA MET A 55 18.86 6.13 1.41
C MET A 55 18.39 4.86 2.15
N VAL A 56 19.32 4.09 2.72
CA VAL A 56 19.01 2.90 3.53
C VAL A 56 18.19 3.29 4.77
N LEU A 57 18.57 4.37 5.46
CA LEU A 57 17.84 4.87 6.62
C LEU A 57 16.44 5.41 6.26
N ILE A 58 16.31 6.12 5.12
CA ILE A 58 15.01 6.57 4.61
C ILE A 58 14.11 5.36 4.31
N SER A 59 14.65 4.33 3.66
CA SER A 59 13.91 3.09 3.38
C SER A 59 13.42 2.40 4.66
N LEU A 60 14.30 2.27 5.67
CA LEU A 60 13.94 1.71 6.97
C LEU A 60 12.83 2.53 7.65
N THR A 61 12.95 3.86 7.62
CA THR A 61 11.95 4.77 8.19
C THR A 61 10.60 4.61 7.49
N GLY A 62 10.59 4.48 6.16
CA GLY A 62 9.40 4.20 5.37
C GLY A 62 8.72 2.89 5.76
N LEU A 63 9.51 1.82 5.96
CA LEU A 63 9.00 0.52 6.42
C LEU A 63 8.47 0.58 7.87
N ILE A 64 9.11 1.35 8.76
CA ILE A 64 8.62 1.60 10.12
C ILE A 64 7.28 2.36 10.11
N ILE A 65 7.16 3.40 9.29
CA ILE A 65 5.90 4.15 9.13
C ILE A 65 4.81 3.22 8.57
N SER A 66 5.13 2.38 7.59
CA SER A 66 4.22 1.38 7.04
C SER A 66 3.76 0.38 8.11
N TYR A 67 4.68 -0.08 8.97
CA TYR A 67 4.35 -0.93 10.13
C TYR A 67 3.41 -0.24 11.11
N ARG A 68 3.64 1.04 11.46
CA ARG A 68 2.76 1.77 12.38
C ARG A 68 1.34 1.93 11.83
N LYS A 69 1.18 2.02 10.50
CA LYS A 69 -0.12 2.19 9.86
C LYS A 69 -0.89 0.87 9.72
N HIS A 70 -0.23 -0.22 9.35
CA HIS A 70 -0.90 -1.48 9.02
C HIS A 70 -0.62 -2.64 10.01
N ARG A 71 0.19 -2.42 11.06
CA ARG A 71 0.54 -3.38 12.13
C ARG A 71 1.17 -4.71 11.67
N PHE A 72 1.67 -4.83 10.44
CA PHE A 72 2.28 -6.06 9.92
C PHE A 72 3.80 -6.13 10.14
N ILE A 73 4.25 -7.13 10.90
CA ILE A 73 5.63 -7.24 11.41
C ILE A 73 6.64 -7.81 10.38
N TYR A 74 6.20 -8.66 9.44
CA TYR A 74 7.10 -9.43 8.56
C TYR A 74 8.10 -8.60 7.72
N PRO A 75 7.71 -7.51 7.03
CA PRO A 75 8.67 -6.72 6.26
C PRO A 75 9.72 -6.04 7.14
N LEU A 76 9.32 -5.64 8.35
CA LEU A 76 10.20 -4.99 9.31
C LEU A 76 11.23 -5.98 9.90
N LEU A 77 10.82 -7.22 10.18
CA LEU A 77 11.72 -8.28 10.63
C LEU A 77 12.78 -8.64 9.59
N LEU A 78 12.49 -8.48 8.30
CA LEU A 78 13.47 -8.66 7.24
C LEU A 78 14.37 -7.43 7.08
N ALA A 79 13.81 -6.21 7.17
CA ALA A 79 14.57 -4.99 6.91
C ALA A 79 15.58 -4.64 8.01
N ILE A 80 15.20 -4.76 9.30
CA ILE A 80 16.09 -4.40 10.42
C ILE A 80 17.43 -5.17 10.37
N PRO A 81 17.47 -6.52 10.28
CA PRO A 81 18.74 -7.24 10.23
C PRO A 81 19.54 -6.90 8.96
N SER A 82 18.87 -6.66 7.84
CA SER A 82 19.53 -6.21 6.61
C SER A 82 20.22 -4.85 6.75
N VAL A 83 19.58 -3.87 7.40
CA VAL A 83 20.22 -2.58 7.68
C VAL A 83 21.38 -2.72 8.64
N VAL A 84 21.21 -3.49 9.73
CA VAL A 84 22.29 -3.72 10.70
C VAL A 84 23.51 -4.34 10.03
N LEU A 85 23.30 -5.28 9.12
CA LEU A 85 24.37 -5.96 8.38
C LEU A 85 25.10 -5.02 7.41
N ILE A 86 24.38 -4.10 6.74
CA ILE A 86 24.99 -3.04 5.93
C ILE A 86 25.83 -2.10 6.79
N LEU A 87 25.29 -1.63 7.92
CA LEU A 87 26.00 -0.73 8.84
C LEU A 87 27.25 -1.40 9.43
N TYR A 88 27.14 -2.67 9.83
CA TYR A 88 28.27 -3.44 10.36
C TYR A 88 29.40 -3.56 9.33
N SER A 89 29.07 -3.92 8.09
CA SER A 89 30.07 -4.00 7.01
C SER A 89 30.74 -2.64 6.78
N TYR A 90 29.96 -1.55 6.81
CA TYR A 90 30.47 -0.21 6.61
C TYR A 90 31.45 0.25 7.70
N PHE A 91 31.16 -0.04 8.98
CA PHE A 91 31.98 0.45 10.10
C PHE A 91 33.16 -0.47 10.47
N TYR A 92 33.06 -1.78 10.22
CA TYR A 92 34.02 -2.75 10.76
C TYR A 92 34.78 -3.56 9.69
N ASP A 93 34.09 -4.16 8.73
CA ASP A 93 34.66 -5.27 7.94
C ASP A 93 34.97 -4.89 6.48
N ASN A 94 34.47 -3.73 6.00
CA ASN A 94 34.60 -3.24 4.62
C ASN A 94 34.35 -4.31 3.54
N ASN A 95 33.56 -5.33 3.87
CA ASN A 95 33.41 -6.51 3.04
C ASN A 95 32.15 -6.36 2.17
N LEU A 96 32.40 -6.23 0.88
CA LEU A 96 31.42 -5.92 -0.14
C LEU A 96 30.26 -6.94 -0.21
N TYR A 97 30.52 -8.21 0.11
CA TYR A 97 29.50 -9.27 0.08
C TYR A 97 28.38 -9.04 1.10
N PHE A 98 28.70 -8.49 2.28
CA PHE A 98 27.68 -8.16 3.28
C PHE A 98 26.80 -7.01 2.83
N ILE A 99 27.35 -5.99 2.15
CA ILE A 99 26.55 -4.88 1.63
C ILE A 99 25.52 -5.42 0.63
N TYR A 100 25.94 -6.28 -0.30
CA TYR A 100 25.02 -6.85 -1.28
C TYR A 100 23.95 -7.75 -0.67
N SER A 101 24.28 -8.59 0.31
CA SER A 101 23.29 -9.46 0.96
C SER A 101 22.27 -8.64 1.76
N GLY A 102 22.71 -7.57 2.45
CA GLY A 102 21.81 -6.62 3.10
C GLY A 102 20.91 -5.89 2.12
N MET A 103 21.42 -5.43 0.98
CA MET A 103 20.61 -4.78 -0.06
C MET A 103 19.55 -5.73 -0.65
N PHE A 104 19.91 -6.98 -0.89
CA PHE A 104 18.98 -7.98 -1.37
C PHE A 104 17.87 -8.24 -0.34
N GLY A 105 18.22 -8.31 0.95
CA GLY A 105 17.24 -8.41 2.03
C GLY A 105 16.29 -7.21 2.10
N LEU A 106 16.78 -5.98 1.90
CA LEU A 106 15.94 -4.77 1.81
C LEU A 106 15.01 -4.78 0.59
N LEU A 107 15.48 -5.27 -0.56
CA LEU A 107 14.64 -5.44 -1.75
C LEU A 107 13.52 -6.45 -1.50
N ILE A 108 13.83 -7.60 -0.88
CA ILE A 108 12.82 -8.60 -0.50
C ILE A 108 11.83 -7.99 0.50
N ALA A 109 12.31 -7.31 1.55
CA ALA A 109 11.45 -6.67 2.54
C ALA A 109 10.49 -5.67 1.89
N THR A 110 10.99 -4.86 0.94
CA THR A 110 10.20 -3.90 0.18
C THR A 110 9.20 -4.59 -0.74
N GLY A 111 9.60 -5.66 -1.43
CA GLY A 111 8.73 -6.45 -2.30
C GLY A 111 7.60 -7.12 -1.53
N VAL A 112 7.89 -7.69 -0.35
CA VAL A 112 6.88 -8.26 0.56
C VAL A 112 5.94 -7.17 1.08
N ASN A 113 6.47 -6.00 1.46
CA ASN A 113 5.66 -4.86 1.87
C ASN A 113 4.75 -4.37 0.73
N TYR A 114 5.27 -4.26 -0.50
CA TYR A 114 4.53 -3.85 -1.67
C TYR A 114 3.43 -4.84 -2.04
N TYR A 115 3.76 -6.14 -2.14
CA TYR A 115 2.79 -7.18 -2.49
C TYR A 115 1.67 -7.25 -1.44
N ARG A 116 2.01 -7.12 -0.15
CA ARG A 116 1.02 -7.15 0.93
C ARG A 116 0.20 -5.87 1.06
N ASN A 117 0.81 -4.71 0.82
CA ASN A 117 0.07 -3.45 0.75
C ASN A 117 -0.86 -3.41 -0.47
N ARG A 118 -0.46 -4.05 -1.57
CA ARG A 118 -1.31 -4.24 -2.75
C ARG A 118 -2.42 -5.26 -2.50
N SER A 119 -2.18 -6.32 -1.73
CA SER A 119 -3.21 -7.30 -1.37
C SER A 119 -4.23 -6.76 -0.35
N ASN A 120 -3.83 -5.80 0.49
CA ASN A 120 -4.73 -5.06 1.39
C ASN A 120 -5.18 -3.72 0.77
N GLY A 121 -4.83 -3.50 -0.49
CA GLY A 121 -4.94 -2.23 -1.16
C GLY A 121 -6.11 -2.24 -2.11
N SER A 122 -7.33 -2.18 -1.59
CA SER A 122 -8.40 -1.56 -2.36
C SER A 122 -9.41 -0.76 -1.56
N CYS A 123 -9.36 -0.68 -0.22
CA CYS A 123 -10.45 -0.03 0.49
C CYS A 123 -10.20 0.18 1.99
N ASP A 124 -10.15 1.44 2.42
CA ASP A 124 -10.02 1.83 3.84
C ASP A 124 -11.23 1.38 4.70
N THR A 125 -12.35 1.01 4.07
CA THR A 125 -13.62 0.59 4.71
C THR A 125 -13.98 -0.87 4.45
N CYS A 126 -13.04 -1.67 3.96
CA CYS A 126 -13.31 -3.06 3.62
C CYS A 126 -12.95 -3.99 4.75
N ILE A 127 -13.79 -5.01 4.94
CA ILE A 127 -13.54 -6.09 5.91
C ILE A 127 -13.28 -7.39 5.17
N SER A 128 -12.68 -8.36 5.86
CA SER A 128 -12.61 -9.73 5.36
C SER A 128 -13.88 -10.48 5.80
N TYR A 129 -14.74 -10.82 4.84
CA TYR A 129 -15.95 -11.64 5.06
C TYR A 129 -15.78 -12.97 4.33
N ASN A 130 -15.86 -14.10 5.05
CA ASN A 130 -15.61 -15.45 4.50
C ASN A 130 -14.32 -15.57 3.65
N GLY A 131 -13.26 -14.86 4.04
CA GLY A 131 -11.96 -14.89 3.34
C GLY A 131 -11.90 -14.06 2.05
N LYS A 132 -12.92 -13.26 1.74
CA LYS A 132 -12.97 -12.31 0.61
C LYS A 132 -13.04 -10.86 1.11
N GLU A 133 -12.44 -9.94 0.37
CA GLU A 133 -12.46 -8.49 0.67
C GLU A 133 -13.79 -7.89 0.19
N VAL A 134 -14.53 -7.21 1.10
CA VAL A 134 -15.85 -6.62 0.80
C VAL A 134 -15.94 -5.16 1.25
N GLU A 135 -16.56 -4.30 0.44
CA GLU A 135 -16.73 -2.86 0.71
C GLU A 135 -18.03 -2.58 1.47
N LEU A 136 -17.89 -2.02 2.67
CA LEU A 136 -19.05 -1.67 3.51
C LEU A 136 -19.58 -0.26 3.23
N LYS A 137 -18.75 0.63 2.69
CA LYS A 137 -19.17 2.00 2.42
C LYS A 137 -20.06 2.04 1.18
N SER A 138 -21.31 2.41 1.36
CA SER A 138 -22.28 2.48 0.28
C SER A 138 -23.11 3.75 0.39
N THR A 139 -23.46 4.33 -0.76
CA THR A 139 -24.36 5.49 -0.80
C THR A 139 -25.77 5.00 -1.07
N ILE A 140 -26.66 5.10 -0.08
CA ILE A 140 -28.09 4.83 -0.26
C ILE A 140 -28.73 6.04 -0.95
N THR A 141 -29.48 5.78 -2.01
CA THR A 141 -30.31 6.79 -2.68
C THR A 141 -31.79 6.51 -2.39
N CYS A 142 -32.48 7.47 -1.78
CA CYS A 142 -33.91 7.35 -1.52
C CYS A 142 -34.71 7.48 -2.83
N PRO A 143 -35.56 6.51 -3.20
CA PRO A 143 -36.38 6.60 -4.41
C PRO A 143 -37.52 7.62 -4.30
N ASN A 144 -37.93 7.99 -3.07
CA ASN A 144 -39.05 8.91 -2.85
C ASN A 144 -38.65 10.39 -2.98
N CYS A 145 -37.47 10.77 -2.47
CA CYS A 145 -37.01 12.17 -2.45
C CYS A 145 -35.68 12.42 -3.17
N GLY A 146 -35.01 11.38 -3.69
CA GLY A 146 -33.71 11.49 -4.35
C GLY A 146 -32.52 11.77 -3.42
N TYR A 147 -32.75 11.86 -2.10
CA TYR A 147 -31.69 12.11 -1.12
C TYR A 147 -30.65 10.98 -1.13
N LYS A 148 -29.37 11.34 -1.14
CA LYS A 148 -28.24 10.42 -1.13
C LYS A 148 -27.47 10.54 0.16
N LYS A 149 -27.21 9.41 0.82
CA LYS A 149 -26.39 9.37 2.03
C LYS A 149 -25.38 8.26 1.98
N ALA A 150 -24.11 8.61 2.22
CA ALA A 150 -23.03 7.65 2.35
C ALA A 150 -23.01 7.12 3.78
N GLU A 151 -23.18 5.81 3.92
CA GLU A 151 -23.18 5.10 5.20
C GLU A 151 -22.32 3.84 5.14
N ILE A 152 -21.95 3.33 6.31
CA ILE A 152 -21.25 2.07 6.46
C ILE A 152 -22.31 1.00 6.71
N MET A 153 -22.35 -0.01 5.83
CA MET A 153 -23.30 -1.10 5.94
C MET A 153 -23.04 -1.91 7.23
N PRO A 154 -24.08 -2.20 8.02
CA PRO A 154 -23.93 -3.04 9.19
C PRO A 154 -23.56 -4.48 8.79
N THR A 155 -22.65 -5.08 9.54
CA THR A 155 -22.20 -6.47 9.34
C THR A 155 -22.93 -7.46 10.24
N ASP A 156 -23.58 -6.96 11.29
CA ASP A 156 -24.12 -7.78 12.37
C ASP A 156 -25.56 -8.24 12.09
N ALA A 157 -26.22 -7.64 11.09
CA ALA A 157 -27.57 -8.01 10.66
C ALA A 157 -27.89 -7.51 9.26
N CYS A 158 -28.85 -8.17 8.59
CA CYS A 158 -29.37 -7.74 7.30
C CYS A 158 -30.22 -6.46 7.44
N ALA A 159 -29.84 -5.40 6.75
CA ALA A 159 -30.59 -4.15 6.69
C ALA A 159 -31.81 -4.27 5.76
N PHE A 160 -32.86 -4.94 6.24
CA PHE A 160 -34.11 -5.10 5.48
C PHE A 160 -34.97 -3.82 5.49
N PHE A 161 -34.86 -3.01 6.53
CA PHE A 161 -35.56 -1.73 6.65
C PHE A 161 -34.54 -0.60 6.79
N TYR A 162 -34.77 0.48 6.05
CA TYR A 162 -34.00 1.71 6.17
C TYR A 162 -34.94 2.90 6.24
N GLU A 163 -34.74 3.79 7.21
CA GLU A 163 -35.51 5.02 7.31
C GLU A 163 -34.71 6.17 6.69
N CYS A 164 -35.26 6.81 5.66
CA CYS A 164 -34.59 7.94 5.04
C CYS A 164 -34.54 9.14 6.00
N GLU A 165 -33.36 9.71 6.24
CA GLU A 165 -33.23 10.85 7.15
C GLU A 165 -33.95 12.12 6.69
N ASN A 166 -34.13 12.31 5.38
CA ASN A 166 -34.75 13.50 4.83
C ASN A 166 -36.29 13.43 4.90
N CYS A 167 -36.88 12.39 4.30
CA CYS A 167 -38.34 12.26 4.18
C CYS A 167 -38.96 11.29 5.19
N LYS A 168 -38.16 10.70 6.09
CA LYS A 168 -38.57 9.74 7.15
C LYS A 168 -39.37 8.53 6.64
N THR A 169 -39.29 8.26 5.34
CA THR A 169 -39.99 7.13 4.73
C THR A 169 -39.18 5.86 4.99
N ARG A 170 -39.84 4.80 5.47
CA ARG A 170 -39.24 3.47 5.59
C ARG A 170 -39.18 2.79 4.22
N LEU A 171 -37.97 2.55 3.74
CA LEU A 171 -37.68 1.79 2.54
C LEU A 171 -37.60 0.30 2.86
N ARG A 172 -38.03 -0.52 1.89
CA ARG A 172 -37.91 -1.99 1.87
C ARG A 172 -37.21 -2.39 0.57
N PRO A 173 -36.47 -3.50 0.53
CA PRO A 173 -35.85 -3.98 -0.71
C PRO A 173 -36.90 -4.22 -1.80
N LEU A 174 -36.45 -4.11 -3.05
CA LEU A 174 -37.22 -4.48 -4.24
C LEU A 174 -37.39 -6.01 -4.30
N GLU A 175 -38.40 -6.47 -5.04
CA GLU A 175 -38.61 -7.89 -5.27
C GLU A 175 -37.38 -8.51 -5.95
N GLY A 176 -36.83 -9.56 -5.33
CA GLY A 176 -35.61 -10.25 -5.80
C GLY A 176 -34.32 -9.80 -5.12
N ASP A 177 -34.32 -8.69 -4.38
CA ASP A 177 -33.17 -8.23 -3.60
C ASP A 177 -33.29 -8.59 -2.11
N CYS A 178 -32.15 -8.81 -1.44
CA CYS A 178 -32.12 -9.26 -0.05
C CYS A 178 -32.09 -8.16 1.01
N CYS A 179 -31.65 -6.95 0.65
CA CYS A 179 -31.56 -5.83 1.60
C CYS A 179 -31.67 -4.49 0.87
N VAL A 180 -31.92 -3.42 1.63
CA VAL A 180 -32.07 -2.06 1.10
C VAL A 180 -30.84 -1.57 0.33
N TYR A 181 -29.64 -2.03 0.69
CA TYR A 181 -28.40 -1.68 0.00
C TYR A 181 -28.27 -2.38 -1.36
N CYS A 182 -28.83 -3.58 -1.52
CA CYS A 182 -28.87 -4.24 -2.82
C CYS A 182 -29.77 -3.51 -3.80
N SER A 183 -30.89 -2.97 -3.32
CA SER A 183 -31.86 -2.26 -4.16
C SER A 183 -31.50 -0.80 -4.42
N TYR A 184 -31.01 -0.09 -3.41
CA TYR A 184 -30.86 1.37 -3.43
C TYR A 184 -29.44 1.86 -3.14
N GLY A 185 -28.51 0.97 -2.83
CA GLY A 185 -27.11 1.28 -2.56
C GLY A 185 -26.23 1.24 -3.79
N THR A 186 -25.12 1.99 -3.76
CA THR A 186 -24.08 1.93 -4.80
C THR A 186 -23.25 0.64 -4.76
N VAL A 187 -23.13 0.04 -3.57
CA VAL A 187 -22.36 -1.19 -3.33
C VAL A 187 -23.30 -2.23 -2.72
N LYS A 188 -23.24 -3.47 -3.24
CA LYS A 188 -24.09 -4.59 -2.83
C LYS A 188 -23.74 -5.08 -1.42
N CYS A 189 -24.59 -5.90 -0.80
CA CYS A 189 -24.30 -6.40 0.55
C CYS A 189 -23.11 -7.38 0.60
N PRO A 190 -22.47 -7.54 1.78
CA PRO A 190 -21.32 -8.44 1.98
C PRO A 190 -21.48 -9.86 1.39
N PRO A 191 -22.60 -10.58 1.59
CA PRO A 191 -22.73 -11.93 1.03
C PRO A 191 -22.74 -11.93 -0.51
N ILE A 192 -23.38 -10.95 -1.16
CA ILE A 192 -23.38 -10.85 -2.63
C ILE A 192 -21.98 -10.50 -3.15
N GLN A 193 -21.26 -9.60 -2.48
CA GLN A 193 -19.88 -9.27 -2.85
C GLN A 193 -18.94 -10.48 -2.67
N ALA A 194 -19.18 -11.30 -1.64
CA ALA A 194 -18.45 -12.54 -1.41
C ALA A 194 -18.88 -13.68 -2.36
N GLY A 195 -19.93 -13.50 -3.17
CA GLY A 195 -20.47 -14.55 -4.05
C GLY A 195 -21.22 -15.66 -3.32
N ASP A 196 -21.62 -15.41 -2.08
CA ASP A 196 -22.50 -16.26 -1.30
C ASP A 196 -23.97 -15.93 -1.62
N LYS A 197 -24.88 -16.81 -1.22
CA LYS A 197 -26.32 -16.54 -1.31
C LYS A 197 -26.69 -15.40 -0.38
N CYS A 198 -27.76 -14.69 -0.74
CA CYS A 198 -28.42 -13.73 0.14
C CYS A 198 -28.66 -14.32 1.54
N CYS A 199 -28.59 -13.43 2.55
CA CYS A 199 -28.66 -13.74 3.99
C CYS A 199 -29.64 -14.87 4.35
#